data_AF-A0A2D7EVD2-F1
#
_entry.id   AF-A0A2D7EVD2-F1
#
_cell.length_a   1.000
_cell.length_b   1.000
_cell.length_c   1.000
_cell.angle_alpha   90.00
_cell.angle_beta   90.00
_cell.angle_gamma   90.00
#
_symmetry.space_group_name_H-M   'P 1'
#
loop_
_entity.id
_entity.type
_entity.pdbx_description
1 polymer ?
#
loop_
_entity_poly.entity_id
_entity_poly.type
_entity_poly.pdbx_seq_one_letter_code
_entity_poly.pdbx_strand_id
1 'polypeptide(L)'
;MEMGLKNNLSEQFQLGLDAFEKWMSTHSHPITLFIIADLFESEIFEKWFDGFLAKHNSRITVGCHGLTHKSWSAWPDDNIGFSHALKTSTSILKKHAGITFRHWFRAPAGYIAPWMAEVLAQEGYVLDSSVNPSWLVKRKAGRGNSWNDVERALERNNIVSRPWMTSFSLPANGPALTLFPLSILAKRAWRKTPPPFHNDDFESTLMSKTAEVTTVYWHVLDHARKAGTWTPPLR
;
A
#
# COMPACT_ATOMS: atom_id res chain seq x y z
N MET A 1 -6.46 31.60 -14.17
CA MET A 1 -6.88 31.74 -12.76
C MET A 1 -7.45 30.39 -12.32
N GLU A 2 -6.57 29.47 -11.92
CA GLU A 2 -6.97 28.12 -11.46
C GLU A 2 -5.83 27.51 -10.60
N MET A 3 -5.37 28.25 -9.59
CA MET A 3 -4.26 27.88 -8.70
C MET A 3 -4.71 27.69 -7.23
N GLY A 4 -6.00 27.45 -6.99
CA GLY A 4 -6.57 27.51 -5.63
C GLY A 4 -6.92 26.17 -4.96
N LEU A 5 -6.92 25.05 -5.68
CA LEU A 5 -7.51 23.78 -5.18
C LEU A 5 -6.53 22.62 -4.99
N LYS A 6 -5.26 22.73 -5.42
CA LYS A 6 -4.32 21.58 -5.42
C LYS A 6 -3.51 21.39 -4.14
N ASN A 7 -3.51 22.33 -3.20
CA ASN A 7 -2.48 22.36 -2.15
C ASN A 7 -2.94 22.00 -0.73
N ASN A 8 -4.25 21.82 -0.49
CA ASN A 8 -4.75 21.59 0.87
C ASN A 8 -5.36 20.19 1.02
N LEU A 9 -4.78 19.40 1.93
CA LEU A 9 -5.38 18.15 2.39
C LEU A 9 -6.70 18.45 3.10
N SER A 10 -7.72 17.60 2.95
CA SER A 10 -8.94 17.75 3.72
C SER A 10 -8.69 17.62 5.22
N GLU A 11 -9.50 18.27 6.05
CA GLU A 11 -9.42 18.15 7.51
C GLU A 11 -9.49 16.69 7.97
N GLN A 12 -10.30 15.88 7.29
CA GLN A 12 -10.40 14.45 7.58
C GLN A 12 -9.09 13.71 7.30
N PHE A 13 -8.37 14.07 6.24
CA PHE A 13 -7.09 13.46 5.94
C PHE A 13 -6.03 13.88 6.97
N GLN A 14 -5.99 15.16 7.34
CA GLN A 14 -5.09 15.67 8.39
C GLN A 14 -5.34 14.98 9.73
N LEU A 15 -6.61 14.86 10.15
CA LEU A 15 -6.99 14.09 11.33
C LEU A 15 -6.53 12.62 11.25
N GLY A 16 -6.60 12.02 10.06
CA GLY A 16 -6.11 10.66 9.81
C GLY A 16 -4.59 10.55 9.99
N LEU A 17 -3.83 11.53 9.51
CA LEU A 17 -2.37 11.59 9.67
C LEU A 17 -1.97 11.72 11.15
N ASP A 18 -2.60 12.66 11.87
CA ASP A 18 -2.35 12.88 13.30
C ASP A 18 -2.67 11.63 14.13
N ALA A 19 -3.82 11.01 13.88
CA ALA A 19 -4.25 9.81 14.58
C ALA A 19 -3.38 8.59 14.21
N PHE A 20 -2.90 8.49 12.96
CA PHE A 20 -1.94 7.47 12.55
C PHE A 20 -0.59 7.63 13.25
N GLU A 21 -0.04 8.84 13.31
CA GLU A 21 1.21 9.12 14.02
C GLU A 21 1.08 8.83 15.53
N LYS A 22 -0.04 9.23 16.15
CA LYS A 22 -0.33 8.91 17.54
C LYS A 22 -0.36 7.40 17.78
N TRP A 23 -0.98 6.64 16.88
CA TRP A 23 -1.02 5.18 16.97
C TRP A 23 0.38 4.56 16.77
N MET A 24 1.19 5.05 15.83
CA MET A 24 2.57 4.59 15.68
C MET A 24 3.35 4.72 16.99
N SER A 25 3.12 5.78 17.76
CA SER A 25 3.78 6.01 19.05
C SER A 25 3.39 5.00 20.15
N THR A 26 2.39 4.13 19.95
CA THR A 26 1.96 3.14 20.96
C THR A 26 2.60 1.76 20.81
N HIS A 27 3.43 1.54 19.79
CA HIS A 27 4.10 0.26 19.54
C HIS A 27 5.49 0.49 18.95
N SER A 28 6.24 -0.59 18.67
CA SER A 28 7.55 -0.55 18.01
C SER A 28 7.61 -1.32 16.69
N HIS A 29 6.52 -1.98 16.28
CA HIS A 29 6.46 -2.78 15.05
C HIS A 29 6.80 -2.01 13.76
N PRO A 30 7.48 -2.65 12.79
CA PRO A 30 7.75 -2.10 11.47
C PRO A 30 6.50 -2.01 10.60
N ILE A 31 6.41 -0.96 9.78
CA ILE A 31 5.31 -0.74 8.84
C ILE A 31 5.82 -0.28 7.49
N THR A 32 5.22 -0.81 6.42
CA THR A 32 5.36 -0.28 5.06
C THR A 32 4.26 0.73 4.75
N LEU A 33 4.64 1.96 4.42
CA LEU A 33 3.79 2.98 3.86
C LEU A 33 3.88 2.96 2.34
N PHE A 34 2.80 2.58 1.66
CA PHE A 34 2.66 2.77 0.22
C PHE A 34 2.08 4.16 -0.04
N ILE A 35 2.88 5.05 -0.63
CA ILE A 35 2.55 6.48 -0.79
C ILE A 35 2.32 6.81 -2.27
N ILE A 36 1.27 7.57 -2.54
CA ILE A 36 1.01 8.15 -3.86
C ILE A 36 1.89 9.39 -3.97
N ALA A 37 2.76 9.45 -4.98
CA ALA A 37 3.82 10.45 -5.01
C ALA A 37 3.30 11.90 -5.15
N ASP A 38 2.16 12.11 -5.80
CA ASP A 38 1.53 13.44 -5.92
C ASP A 38 1.07 14.05 -4.58
N LEU A 39 1.00 13.26 -3.49
CA LEU A 39 0.77 13.81 -2.15
C LEU A 39 1.85 14.80 -1.73
N PHE A 40 3.07 14.67 -2.26
CA PHE A 40 4.16 15.62 -2.02
C PHE A 40 4.00 16.95 -2.78
N GLU A 41 2.94 17.14 -3.58
CA GLU A 41 2.52 18.48 -4.04
C GLU A 41 1.90 19.31 -2.90
N SER A 42 1.49 18.67 -1.79
CA SER A 42 0.96 19.33 -0.60
C SER A 42 2.05 19.61 0.43
N GLU A 43 2.30 20.88 0.71
CA GLU A 43 3.23 21.29 1.78
C GLU A 43 2.82 20.74 3.15
N ILE A 44 1.52 20.57 3.40
CA ILE A 44 1.01 20.01 4.66
C ILE A 44 1.45 18.56 4.78
N PHE A 45 1.32 17.77 3.70
CA PHE A 45 1.76 16.38 3.69
C PHE A 45 3.27 16.28 3.81
N GLU A 46 4.01 17.08 3.05
CA GLU A 46 5.48 17.11 3.07
C GLU A 46 6.00 17.40 4.48
N LYS A 47 5.54 18.49 5.11
CA LYS A 47 5.95 18.85 6.48
C LYS A 47 5.58 17.78 7.50
N TRP A 48 4.39 17.18 7.39
CA TRP A 48 4.00 16.07 8.25
C TRP A 48 4.90 14.86 8.06
N PHE A 49 5.19 14.48 6.80
CA PHE A 49 5.96 13.29 6.48
C PHE A 49 7.42 13.41 6.93
N ASP A 50 8.04 14.57 6.78
CA ASP A 50 9.38 14.85 7.28
C ASP A 50 9.44 14.70 8.81
N GLY A 51 8.48 15.29 9.53
CA GLY A 51 8.36 15.15 10.98
C GLY A 51 8.08 13.71 11.42
N PHE A 52 7.24 12.99 10.68
CA PHE A 52 6.91 11.59 10.92
C PHE A 52 8.14 10.69 10.77
N LEU A 53 8.91 10.85 9.68
CA LEU A 53 10.13 10.08 9.47
C LEU A 53 11.21 10.42 10.51
N ALA A 54 11.37 11.69 10.90
CA ALA A 54 12.32 12.07 11.94
C ALA A 54 12.06 11.33 13.27
N LYS A 55 10.79 11.00 13.57
CA LYS A 55 10.39 10.28 14.79
C LYS A 55 10.42 8.75 14.66
N HIS A 56 10.22 8.21 13.45
CA HIS A 56 9.89 6.79 13.27
C HIS A 56 10.72 6.06 12.21
N ASN A 57 11.73 6.69 11.60
CA ASN A 57 12.50 6.14 10.47
C ASN A 57 12.97 4.69 10.63
N SER A 58 13.39 4.27 11.82
CA SER A 58 13.99 2.96 12.09
C SER A 58 13.05 1.77 11.89
N ARG A 59 11.76 2.04 11.72
CA ARG A 59 10.70 1.04 11.57
C ARG A 59 9.71 1.39 10.45
N ILE A 60 10.06 2.36 9.60
CA ILE A 60 9.24 2.73 8.44
C ILE A 60 9.95 2.30 7.17
N THR A 61 9.20 1.62 6.32
CA THR A 61 9.57 1.40 4.92
C THR A 61 8.60 2.15 4.03
N VAL A 62 9.10 2.78 2.97
CA VAL A 62 8.28 3.53 2.02
C VAL A 62 8.30 2.81 0.67
N GLY A 63 7.12 2.38 0.25
CA GLY A 63 6.87 1.81 -1.07
C GLY A 63 6.09 2.76 -1.96
N CYS A 64 6.08 2.48 -3.26
CA CYS A 64 5.34 3.25 -4.25
C CYS A 64 3.89 2.80 -4.35
N HIS A 65 2.97 3.76 -4.25
CA HIS A 65 1.55 3.58 -4.56
C HIS A 65 1.12 4.27 -5.86
N GLY A 66 2.05 4.46 -6.79
CA GLY A 66 1.86 5.19 -8.05
C GLY A 66 2.15 6.69 -7.96
N LEU A 67 2.19 7.35 -9.12
CA LEU A 67 2.35 8.81 -9.21
C LEU A 67 1.08 9.54 -8.77
N THR A 68 -0.04 9.13 -9.35
CA THR A 68 -1.39 9.58 -9.00
C THR A 68 -2.25 8.35 -8.69
N HIS A 69 -3.49 8.55 -8.25
CA HIS A 69 -4.41 7.45 -7.96
C HIS A 69 -5.00 6.75 -9.22
N LYS A 70 -4.30 6.78 -10.37
CA LYS A 70 -4.73 6.14 -11.62
C LYS A 70 -4.70 4.62 -11.50
N SER A 71 -5.86 3.98 -11.72
CA SER A 71 -5.99 2.51 -11.78
C SER A 71 -5.58 1.99 -13.16
N TRP A 72 -4.30 1.71 -13.37
CA TRP A 72 -3.74 1.35 -14.69
C TRP A 72 -4.44 0.16 -15.36
N SER A 73 -4.69 -0.93 -14.63
CA SER A 73 -5.32 -2.13 -15.22
C SER A 73 -6.83 -2.01 -15.47
N ALA A 74 -7.45 -0.88 -15.13
CA ALA A 74 -8.85 -0.59 -15.47
C ALA A 74 -9.02 -0.08 -16.91
N TRP A 75 -7.91 0.28 -17.57
CA TRP A 75 -7.85 0.84 -18.92
C TRP A 75 -7.05 -0.09 -19.84
N PRO A 76 -7.03 0.15 -21.16
CA PRO A 76 -6.12 -0.54 -22.07
C PRO A 76 -4.67 -0.41 -21.61
N ASP A 77 -3.87 -1.42 -21.93
CA ASP A 77 -2.47 -1.52 -21.57
C ASP A 77 -1.69 -0.28 -22.05
N ASP A 78 -0.92 0.31 -21.14
CA ASP A 78 -0.16 1.55 -21.37
C ASP A 78 1.20 1.43 -20.69
N ASN A 79 2.07 0.60 -21.27
CA ASN A 79 3.39 0.29 -20.71
C ASN A 79 4.27 1.55 -20.60
N ILE A 80 4.20 2.45 -21.59
CA ILE A 80 5.01 3.68 -21.64
C ILE A 80 4.54 4.66 -20.57
N GLY A 81 3.23 4.91 -20.49
CA GLY A 81 2.67 5.79 -19.47
C GLY A 81 2.91 5.25 -18.07
N PHE A 82 2.78 3.94 -17.87
CA PHE A 82 3.02 3.31 -16.57
C PHE A 82 4.50 3.39 -16.17
N SER A 83 5.44 3.07 -17.07
CA SER A 83 6.88 3.23 -16.85
C SER A 83 7.23 4.68 -16.48
N HIS A 84 6.72 5.66 -17.24
CA HIS A 84 6.94 7.07 -16.95
C HIS A 84 6.44 7.45 -15.55
N ALA A 85 5.22 7.04 -15.19
CA ALA A 85 4.67 7.30 -13.87
C ALA A 85 5.49 6.63 -12.74
N LEU A 86 5.99 5.41 -12.96
CA LEU A 86 6.88 4.73 -12.01
C LEU A 86 8.20 5.50 -11.84
N LYS A 87 8.86 5.94 -12.92
CA LYS A 87 10.09 6.74 -12.85
C LYS A 87 9.89 8.03 -12.06
N THR A 88 8.83 8.79 -12.38
CA THR A 88 8.52 10.04 -11.69
C THR A 88 8.22 9.79 -10.21
N SER A 89 7.35 8.82 -9.91
CA SER A 89 7.00 8.49 -8.51
C SER A 89 8.22 8.02 -7.71
N THR A 90 9.09 7.17 -8.27
CA THR A 90 10.34 6.73 -7.65
C THR A 90 11.27 7.91 -7.36
N SER A 91 11.41 8.85 -8.29
CA SER A 91 12.26 10.05 -8.08
C SER A 91 11.75 10.90 -6.92
N ILE A 92 10.45 11.18 -6.87
CA ILE A 92 9.82 11.93 -5.78
C ILE A 92 9.98 11.19 -4.45
N LEU A 93 9.61 9.91 -4.41
CA LEU A 93 9.66 9.12 -3.18
C LEU A 93 11.08 8.98 -2.64
N LYS A 94 12.09 8.75 -3.50
CA LYS A 94 13.50 8.71 -3.06
C LYS A 94 13.95 10.03 -2.45
N LYS A 95 13.54 11.17 -3.03
CA LYS A 95 13.87 12.50 -2.52
C LYS A 95 13.38 12.70 -1.07
N HIS A 96 12.15 12.27 -0.76
CA HIS A 96 11.54 12.51 0.56
C HIS A 96 11.81 11.38 1.57
N ALA A 97 11.80 10.12 1.14
CA ALA A 97 11.93 8.97 2.03
C ALA A 97 13.38 8.53 2.29
N GLY A 98 14.32 8.96 1.43
CA GLY A 98 15.75 8.64 1.57
C GLY A 98 16.00 7.14 1.76
N ILE A 99 16.70 6.78 2.83
CA ILE A 99 17.07 5.40 3.15
C ILE A 99 15.89 4.48 3.48
N THR A 100 14.71 5.02 3.79
CA THR A 100 13.52 4.21 4.10
C THR A 100 12.79 3.74 2.84
N PHE A 101 13.14 4.29 1.68
CA PHE A 101 12.54 3.90 0.42
C PHE A 101 12.98 2.50 -0.03
N ARG A 102 12.04 1.72 -0.57
CA ARG A 102 12.29 0.46 -1.27
C ARG A 102 11.54 0.46 -2.58
N HIS A 103 12.09 -0.20 -3.62
CA HIS A 103 11.36 -0.47 -4.86
C HIS A 103 10.31 -1.56 -4.64
N TRP A 104 9.34 -1.27 -3.78
CA TRP A 104 8.18 -2.09 -3.48
C TRP A 104 6.96 -1.37 -4.00
N PHE A 105 6.08 -2.10 -4.66
CA PHE A 105 4.93 -1.53 -5.35
C PHE A 105 3.62 -2.00 -4.75
N ARG A 106 2.63 -1.10 -4.81
CA ARG A 106 1.23 -1.42 -4.63
C ARG A 106 0.43 -0.61 -5.63
N ALA A 107 -0.38 -1.28 -6.45
CA ALA A 107 -1.19 -0.62 -7.45
C ALA A 107 -2.29 0.26 -6.82
N PRO A 108 -2.49 1.50 -7.30
CA PRO A 108 -3.64 2.34 -6.93
C PRO A 108 -4.96 1.57 -7.00
N ALA A 109 -5.78 1.70 -5.96
CA ALA A 109 -7.04 0.97 -5.79
C ALA A 109 -6.94 -0.57 -5.93
N GLY A 110 -5.74 -1.16 -5.93
CA GLY A 110 -5.47 -2.59 -6.10
C GLY A 110 -5.65 -3.11 -7.53
N TYR A 111 -5.64 -2.23 -8.54
CA TYR A 111 -5.79 -2.59 -9.95
C TYR A 111 -4.43 -2.94 -10.57
N ILE A 112 -4.11 -4.24 -10.64
CA ILE A 112 -2.88 -4.77 -11.23
C ILE A 112 -3.22 -5.79 -12.31
N ALA A 113 -2.46 -5.80 -13.42
CA ALA A 113 -2.63 -6.76 -14.51
C ALA A 113 -1.29 -7.42 -14.86
N PRO A 114 -1.30 -8.60 -15.51
CA PRO A 114 -0.08 -9.33 -15.87
C PRO A 114 0.95 -8.50 -16.65
N TRP A 115 0.51 -7.64 -17.59
CA TRP A 115 1.42 -6.80 -18.38
C TRP A 115 2.25 -5.83 -17.53
N MET A 116 1.75 -5.45 -16.35
CA MET A 116 2.42 -4.49 -15.47
C MET A 116 3.68 -5.09 -14.82
N ALA A 117 3.76 -6.42 -14.70
CA ALA A 117 4.86 -7.08 -14.00
C ALA A 117 6.21 -6.87 -14.69
N GLU A 118 6.26 -6.92 -16.03
CA GLU A 118 7.49 -6.66 -16.78
C GLU A 118 7.94 -5.20 -16.62
N VAL A 119 7.01 -4.26 -16.72
CA VAL A 119 7.30 -2.83 -16.53
C VAL A 119 7.81 -2.55 -15.11
N LEU A 120 7.19 -3.15 -14.10
CA LEU A 120 7.66 -3.04 -12.71
C LEU A 120 9.11 -3.52 -12.56
N ALA A 121 9.44 -4.69 -13.11
CA ALA A 121 10.80 -5.23 -13.03
C ALA A 121 11.81 -4.37 -13.79
N GLN A 122 11.45 -3.87 -14.98
CA GLN A 122 12.29 -2.94 -15.75
C GLN A 122 12.58 -1.63 -14.99
N GLU A 123 11.63 -1.14 -14.20
CA GLU A 123 11.81 0.02 -13.32
C GLU A 123 12.44 -0.32 -11.95
N GLY A 124 12.90 -1.57 -11.77
CA GLY A 124 13.66 -2.02 -10.61
C GLY A 124 12.83 -2.41 -9.40
N TYR A 125 11.50 -2.56 -9.54
CA TYR A 125 10.62 -3.07 -8.48
C TYR A 125 10.83 -4.57 -8.26
N VAL A 126 10.94 -4.94 -6.99
CA VAL A 126 11.30 -6.31 -6.55
C VAL A 126 10.22 -6.97 -5.68
N LEU A 127 9.24 -6.20 -5.21
CA LEU A 127 8.11 -6.68 -4.43
C LEU A 127 6.83 -5.99 -4.88
N ASP A 128 5.75 -6.76 -4.97
CA ASP A 128 4.39 -6.25 -5.19
C ASP A 128 3.46 -6.72 -4.05
N SER A 129 2.57 -5.84 -3.61
CA SER A 129 1.51 -6.17 -2.66
C SER A 129 0.14 -5.73 -3.17
N SER A 130 -0.14 -5.97 -4.45
CA SER A 130 -1.41 -5.58 -5.09
C SER A 130 -2.43 -6.71 -5.11
N VAL A 131 -1.96 -7.96 -5.16
CA VAL A 131 -2.81 -9.15 -5.29
C VAL A 131 -3.76 -9.28 -4.09
N ASN A 132 -5.05 -9.46 -4.37
CA ASN A 132 -6.06 -9.75 -3.37
C ASN A 132 -6.85 -10.98 -3.81
N PRO A 133 -6.54 -12.19 -3.32
CA PRO A 133 -7.09 -13.46 -3.80
C PRO A 133 -8.57 -13.68 -3.39
N SER A 134 -9.38 -12.64 -3.38
CA SER A 134 -10.83 -12.69 -3.20
C SER A 134 -11.56 -12.64 -4.54
N TRP A 135 -12.61 -13.45 -4.66
CA TRP A 135 -13.46 -13.50 -5.86
C TRP A 135 -14.19 -12.17 -6.11
N LEU A 136 -14.54 -11.44 -5.05
CA LEU A 136 -15.32 -10.20 -5.08
C LEU A 136 -14.58 -9.05 -5.79
N VAL A 137 -13.24 -9.11 -5.80
CA VAL A 137 -12.38 -8.11 -6.42
C VAL A 137 -11.61 -8.65 -7.62
N LYS A 138 -11.95 -9.85 -8.14
CA LYS A 138 -11.28 -10.48 -9.28
C LYS A 138 -11.10 -9.53 -10.48
N ARG A 139 -12.07 -8.65 -10.74
CA ARG A 139 -12.00 -7.64 -11.82
C ARG A 139 -10.76 -6.74 -11.76
N LYS A 140 -10.15 -6.60 -10.58
CA LYS A 140 -8.95 -5.77 -10.37
C LYS A 140 -7.67 -6.41 -10.91
N ALA A 141 -7.71 -7.71 -11.27
CA ALA A 141 -6.63 -8.41 -11.95
C ALA A 141 -6.46 -8.00 -13.44
N GLY A 142 -7.24 -7.02 -13.91
CA GLY A 142 -7.35 -6.64 -15.33
C GLY A 142 -8.41 -7.46 -16.08
N ARG A 143 -8.92 -6.89 -17.17
CA ARG A 143 -9.99 -7.52 -17.98
C ARG A 143 -9.51 -8.86 -18.55
N GLY A 144 -10.30 -9.91 -18.32
CA GLY A 144 -10.01 -11.25 -18.84
C GLY A 144 -9.00 -12.06 -18.03
N ASN A 145 -8.38 -11.47 -17.01
CA ASN A 145 -7.35 -12.11 -16.19
C ASN A 145 -7.88 -12.60 -14.83
N SER A 146 -7.07 -13.40 -14.16
CA SER A 146 -7.25 -13.88 -12.80
C SER A 146 -6.09 -13.44 -11.91
N TRP A 147 -6.26 -13.57 -10.59
CA TRP A 147 -5.15 -13.34 -9.65
C TRP A 147 -3.96 -14.27 -9.89
N ASN A 148 -4.21 -15.51 -10.33
CA ASN A 148 -3.14 -16.44 -10.69
C ASN A 148 -2.36 -16.00 -11.93
N ASP A 149 -2.98 -15.27 -12.86
CA ASP A 149 -2.27 -14.70 -14.02
C ASP A 149 -1.31 -13.60 -13.57
N VAL A 150 -1.75 -12.76 -12.63
CA VAL A 150 -0.91 -11.72 -12.03
C VAL A 150 0.26 -12.35 -11.26
N GLU A 151 -0.02 -13.31 -10.38
CA GLU A 151 1.02 -14.01 -9.60
C GLU A 151 2.09 -14.64 -10.50
N ARG A 152 1.67 -15.37 -11.55
CA ARG A 152 2.61 -15.94 -12.53
C ARG A 152 3.43 -14.88 -13.25
N ALA A 153 2.84 -13.73 -13.58
CA ALA A 153 3.54 -12.66 -14.25
C ALA A 153 4.58 -12.01 -13.32
N LEU A 154 4.24 -11.78 -12.04
CA LEU A 154 5.18 -11.29 -11.04
C LEU A 154 6.34 -12.28 -10.83
N GLU A 155 6.04 -13.56 -10.67
CA GLU A 155 7.03 -14.62 -10.49
C GLU A 155 8.02 -14.71 -11.66
N ARG A 156 7.51 -14.71 -12.91
CA ARG A 156 8.33 -14.72 -14.14
C ARG A 156 9.28 -13.53 -14.24
N ASN A 157 8.90 -12.40 -13.64
CA ASN A 157 9.68 -11.18 -13.62
C ASN A 157 10.50 -11.02 -12.32
N ASN A 158 10.64 -12.08 -11.53
CA ASN A 158 11.37 -12.10 -10.26
C ASN A 158 10.86 -11.10 -9.20
N ILE A 159 9.59 -10.72 -9.27
CA ILE A 159 8.95 -9.87 -8.27
C ILE A 159 8.33 -10.75 -7.20
N VAL A 160 8.67 -10.50 -5.94
CA VAL A 160 8.07 -11.18 -4.79
C VAL A 160 6.64 -10.66 -4.60
N SER A 161 5.65 -11.54 -4.67
CA SER A 161 4.27 -11.19 -4.35
C SER A 161 3.99 -11.34 -2.85
N ARG A 162 3.28 -10.36 -2.29
CA ARG A 162 2.73 -10.38 -0.93
C ARG A 162 1.23 -10.15 -1.00
N PRO A 163 0.44 -11.21 -1.32
CA PRO A 163 -0.99 -11.09 -1.46
C PRO A 163 -1.65 -10.75 -0.12
N TRP A 164 -2.75 -10.00 -0.19
CA TRP A 164 -3.51 -9.62 0.99
C TRP A 164 -4.29 -10.80 1.57
N MET A 165 -4.33 -10.89 2.89
CA MET A 165 -5.15 -11.86 3.60
C MET A 165 -6.62 -11.77 3.17
N THR A 166 -7.25 -12.94 3.02
CA THR A 166 -8.69 -13.06 2.78
C THR A 166 -9.32 -13.91 3.88
N SER A 167 -10.65 -13.88 4.00
CA SER A 167 -11.41 -14.73 4.93
C SER A 167 -12.55 -15.36 4.16
N PHE A 168 -12.58 -16.69 4.06
CA PHE A 168 -13.55 -17.42 3.23
C PHE A 168 -13.63 -16.89 1.79
N SER A 169 -12.46 -16.59 1.20
CA SER A 169 -12.33 -15.98 -0.13
C SER A 169 -12.97 -14.60 -0.27
N LEU A 170 -13.34 -13.94 0.83
CA LEU A 170 -13.82 -12.56 0.88
C LEU A 170 -12.68 -11.60 1.29
N PRO A 171 -12.75 -10.31 0.90
CA PRO A 171 -11.74 -9.35 1.31
C PRO A 171 -11.76 -9.19 2.84
N ALA A 172 -10.58 -9.22 3.47
CA ALA A 172 -10.43 -9.00 4.91
C ALA A 172 -9.75 -7.66 5.25
N ASN A 173 -9.39 -6.86 4.26
CA ASN A 173 -8.55 -5.67 4.40
C ASN A 173 -9.23 -4.41 3.85
N GLY A 174 -8.67 -3.24 4.20
CA GLY A 174 -9.16 -1.94 3.70
C GLY A 174 -10.65 -1.73 3.98
N PRO A 175 -11.50 -1.45 2.96
CA PRO A 175 -12.92 -1.14 3.18
C PRO A 175 -13.68 -2.25 3.90
N ALA A 176 -13.26 -3.51 3.75
CA ALA A 176 -13.90 -4.65 4.40
C ALA A 176 -13.91 -4.52 5.93
N LEU A 177 -12.96 -3.79 6.54
CA LEU A 177 -12.92 -3.56 7.99
C LEU A 177 -14.09 -2.71 8.51
N THR A 178 -14.85 -2.06 7.63
CA THR A 178 -15.89 -1.10 8.01
C THR A 178 -17.25 -1.40 7.40
N LEU A 179 -17.31 -2.06 6.24
CA LEU A 179 -18.56 -2.39 5.56
C LEU A 179 -19.27 -3.57 6.24
N PHE A 180 -20.50 -3.38 6.72
CA PHE A 180 -21.33 -4.48 7.23
C PHE A 180 -21.94 -5.29 6.07
N PRO A 181 -21.98 -6.64 6.12
CA PRO A 181 -21.53 -7.50 7.22
C PRO A 181 -20.05 -7.92 7.14
N LEU A 182 -19.32 -7.58 6.06
CA LEU A 182 -17.91 -7.95 5.84
C LEU A 182 -17.00 -7.62 7.03
N SER A 183 -17.26 -6.52 7.72
CA SER A 183 -16.45 -6.04 8.85
C SER A 183 -16.42 -6.99 10.04
N ILE A 184 -17.46 -7.81 10.23
CA ILE A 184 -17.46 -8.83 11.27
C ILE A 184 -16.42 -9.91 10.95
N LEU A 185 -16.41 -10.39 9.71
CA LEU A 185 -15.46 -11.42 9.25
C LEU A 185 -14.04 -10.85 9.17
N ALA A 186 -13.86 -9.67 8.60
CA ALA A 186 -12.57 -9.01 8.46
C ALA A 186 -11.89 -8.78 9.83
N LYS A 187 -12.62 -8.20 10.80
CA LYS A 187 -12.09 -7.98 12.17
C LYS A 187 -11.78 -9.30 12.88
N ARG A 188 -12.59 -10.34 12.68
CA ARG A 188 -12.32 -11.67 13.25
C ARG A 188 -11.06 -12.30 12.65
N ALA A 189 -10.82 -12.13 11.34
CA ALA A 189 -9.62 -12.61 10.68
C ALA A 189 -8.38 -11.87 11.20
N TRP A 190 -8.44 -10.54 11.35
CA TRP A 190 -7.33 -9.74 11.88
C TRP A 190 -6.95 -10.10 13.31
N ARG A 191 -7.93 -10.37 14.18
CA ARG A 191 -7.63 -10.84 15.56
C ARG A 191 -6.92 -12.21 15.61
N LYS A 192 -6.86 -12.94 14.50
CA LYS A 192 -6.18 -14.23 14.38
C LYS A 192 -4.86 -14.13 13.62
N THR A 193 -4.44 -12.94 13.19
CA THR A 193 -3.14 -12.79 12.52
C THR A 193 -2.03 -13.14 13.52
N PRO A 194 -0.91 -13.71 13.02
CA PRO A 194 0.30 -13.82 13.82
C PRO A 194 0.76 -12.45 14.35
N PRO A 195 1.62 -12.42 15.39
CA PRO A 195 2.26 -11.19 15.84
C PRO A 195 3.01 -10.50 14.69
N PRO A 196 3.09 -9.16 14.67
CA PRO A 196 3.89 -8.44 13.69
C PRO A 196 5.38 -8.81 13.80
N PHE A 197 6.11 -8.68 12.69
CA PHE A 197 7.56 -8.91 12.67
C PHE A 197 8.32 -7.97 13.62
N HIS A 198 9.50 -8.42 14.06
CA HIS A 198 10.51 -7.54 14.63
C HIS A 198 11.28 -6.83 13.49
N ASN A 199 11.86 -5.66 13.78
CA ASN A 199 12.53 -4.85 12.76
C ASN A 199 13.66 -5.60 12.04
N ASP A 200 14.45 -6.40 12.78
CA ASP A 200 15.66 -7.04 12.24
C ASP A 200 15.35 -8.11 11.19
N ASP A 201 14.20 -8.78 11.30
CA ASP A 201 13.78 -9.86 10.40
C ASP A 201 12.79 -9.39 9.32
N PHE A 202 12.31 -8.15 9.40
CA PHE A 202 11.20 -7.65 8.59
C PHE A 202 11.47 -7.72 7.09
N GLU A 203 12.56 -7.08 6.65
CA GLU A 203 12.87 -6.94 5.24
C GLU A 203 13.32 -8.26 4.61
N SER A 204 14.18 -9.01 5.31
CA SER A 204 14.68 -10.32 4.85
C SER A 204 13.55 -11.33 4.68
N THR A 205 12.62 -11.38 5.63
CA THR A 205 11.43 -12.25 5.56
C THR A 205 10.49 -11.80 4.45
N LEU A 206 10.23 -10.50 4.30
CA LEU A 206 9.40 -9.98 3.23
C LEU A 206 9.96 -10.26 1.84
N MET A 207 11.27 -10.32 1.67
CA MET A 207 11.91 -10.63 0.38
C MET A 207 12.11 -12.13 0.13
N SER A 208 11.93 -12.98 1.14
CA SER A 208 12.07 -14.44 0.97
C SER A 208 10.94 -15.03 0.13
N LYS A 209 11.26 -15.66 -1.01
CA LYS A 209 10.25 -16.31 -1.86
C LYS A 209 9.53 -17.49 -1.18
N THR A 210 10.09 -18.05 -0.11
CA THR A 210 9.56 -19.23 0.59
C THR A 210 8.91 -18.93 1.94
N ALA A 211 9.09 -17.72 2.47
CA ALA A 211 8.50 -17.35 3.75
C ALA A 211 6.97 -17.22 3.64
N GLU A 212 6.26 -17.84 4.58
CA GLU A 212 4.83 -17.62 4.74
C GLU A 212 4.59 -16.28 5.46
N VAL A 213 4.11 -15.29 4.71
CA VAL A 213 3.81 -13.94 5.23
C VAL A 213 2.30 -13.71 5.22
N THR A 214 1.74 -13.38 6.39
CA THR A 214 0.37 -12.87 6.47
C THR A 214 0.36 -11.36 6.24
N THR A 215 -0.09 -10.94 5.06
CA THR A 215 -0.13 -9.51 4.70
C THR A 215 -1.51 -8.90 5.00
N VAL A 216 -1.54 -7.80 5.74
CA VAL A 216 -2.77 -7.03 6.02
C VAL A 216 -2.58 -5.55 5.71
N TYR A 217 -3.66 -4.86 5.34
CA TYR A 217 -3.62 -3.42 5.11
C TYR A 217 -4.91 -2.71 5.50
N TRP A 218 -4.75 -1.42 5.79
CA TRP A 218 -5.81 -0.44 5.92
C TRP A 218 -5.36 0.88 5.28
N HIS A 219 -6.21 1.90 5.26
CA HIS A 219 -5.82 3.22 4.76
C HIS A 219 -5.52 4.15 5.93
N VAL A 220 -4.62 5.11 5.73
CA VAL A 220 -4.39 6.19 6.73
C VAL A 220 -5.70 6.90 7.08
N LEU A 221 -6.57 7.13 6.09
CA LEU A 221 -7.89 7.75 6.31
C LEU A 221 -8.80 6.96 7.27
N ASP A 222 -8.57 5.66 7.46
CA ASP A 222 -9.32 4.89 8.44
C ASP A 222 -9.04 5.36 9.88
N HIS A 223 -7.88 5.95 10.17
CA HIS A 223 -7.57 6.55 11.47
C HIS A 223 -8.44 7.77 11.80
N ALA A 224 -8.95 8.49 10.80
CA ALA A 224 -9.85 9.62 11.01
C ALA A 224 -11.24 9.20 11.52
N ARG A 225 -11.58 7.91 11.42
CA ARG A 225 -12.88 7.39 11.86
C ARG A 225 -13.03 7.51 13.37
N LYS A 226 -14.29 7.59 13.81
CA LYS A 226 -14.64 7.76 15.22
C LYS A 226 -13.88 8.94 15.86
N ALA A 227 -13.83 10.07 15.14
CA ALA A 227 -13.12 11.28 15.56
C ALA A 227 -11.64 11.03 15.93
N GLY A 228 -10.90 10.30 15.09
CA GLY A 228 -9.47 10.07 15.32
C GLY A 228 -9.13 8.95 16.31
N THR A 229 -10.11 8.16 16.76
CA THR A 229 -9.90 7.12 17.78
C THR A 229 -9.90 5.70 17.22
N TRP A 230 -10.12 5.53 15.93
CA TRP A 230 -10.04 4.21 15.30
C TRP A 230 -8.60 3.73 15.22
N THR A 231 -8.38 2.48 15.60
CA THR A 231 -7.09 1.77 15.46
C THR A 231 -7.29 0.46 14.69
N PRO A 232 -6.26 -0.02 13.99
CA PRO A 232 -6.30 -1.31 13.34
C PRO A 232 -6.57 -2.43 14.36
N PRO A 233 -7.43 -3.42 14.06
CA PRO A 233 -7.80 -4.50 14.98
C PRO A 233 -6.72 -5.59 15.08
N LEU A 234 -5.46 -5.18 15.21
CA LEU A 234 -4.31 -6.03 15.49
C LEU A 234 -4.26 -6.36 17.00
N ARG A 235 -3.66 -7.50 17.33
CA ARG A 235 -3.42 -7.90 18.72
C ARG A 235 -2.02 -7.52 19.17
#